data_AF-A0A7C5SYB9-F1
#
_entry.id   AF-A0A7C5SYB9-F1
#
_cell.length_a   1.000
_cell.length_b   1.000
_cell.length_c   1.000
_cell.angle_alpha   90.00
_cell.angle_beta   90.00
_cell.angle_gamma   90.00
#
_symmetry.space_group_name_H-M   'P 1'
#
loop_
_entity.id
_entity.type
_entity.pdbx_description
1 polymer ?
#
loop_
_entity_poly.entity_id
_entity_poly.type
_entity_poly.pdbx_seq_one_letter_code
_entity_poly.pdbx_strand_id
1 'polypeptide(L)'
;PGFLGGDFGRAKEEFARAVELAPEFLQNYVEYAEHWAKRAGEEELFCELLRKVLAMAQDPAVLSAWPFYNHLALERAKTLARGCP
;
A
#
# COMPACT_ATOMS: atom_id res chain seq x y z
N PRO A 1 8.99 -10.96 14.70
CA PRO A 1 8.79 -12.26 15.40
C PRO A 1 7.85 -12.07 16.60
N GLY A 2 6.94 -13.01 16.86
CA GLY A 2 5.95 -12.89 17.95
C GLY A 2 6.56 -12.65 19.34
N PHE A 3 7.75 -13.19 19.58
CA PHE A 3 8.51 -13.00 20.81
C PHE A 3 8.93 -11.53 21.09
N LEU A 4 9.04 -10.70 20.05
CA LEU A 4 9.32 -9.25 20.19
C LEU A 4 8.05 -8.39 20.22
N GLY A 5 6.87 -9.02 20.41
CA GLY A 5 5.58 -8.32 20.46
C GLY A 5 4.94 -8.02 19.09
N GLY A 6 5.50 -8.56 18.00
CA GLY A 6 4.91 -8.40 16.67
C GLY A 6 3.75 -9.37 16.44
N ASP A 7 2.60 -8.84 16.03
CA ASP A 7 1.43 -9.63 15.64
C ASP A 7 1.14 -9.43 14.15
N PHE A 8 1.33 -10.50 13.38
CA PHE A 8 1.16 -10.45 11.92
C PHE A 8 -0.32 -10.47 11.48
N GLY A 9 -1.19 -11.08 12.29
CA GLY A 9 -2.64 -11.06 12.05
C GLY A 9 -3.18 -9.66 12.27
N ARG A 10 -2.87 -9.08 13.43
CA ARG A 10 -3.22 -7.69 13.75
C ARG A 10 -2.64 -6.70 12.75
N ALA A 11 -1.42 -6.93 12.23
CA ALA A 11 -0.84 -6.07 11.21
C ALA A 11 -1.74 -5.95 9.96
N LYS A 12 -2.43 -7.04 9.55
CA LYS A 12 -3.39 -7.00 8.44
C LYS A 12 -4.51 -5.99 8.71
N GLU A 13 -5.09 -6.08 9.90
CA GLU A 13 -6.22 -5.24 10.33
C GLU A 13 -5.83 -3.77 10.39
N GLU A 14 -4.65 -3.46 10.95
CA GLU A 14 -4.18 -2.08 11.07
C GLU A 14 -3.85 -1.46 9.69
N PHE A 15 -3.28 -2.24 8.76
CA PHE A 15 -3.07 -1.77 7.39
C PHE A 15 -4.38 -1.53 6.64
N ALA A 16 -5.34 -2.45 6.74
CA ALA A 16 -6.66 -2.28 6.15
C ALA A 16 -7.37 -1.04 6.72
N ARG A 17 -7.29 -0.83 8.04
CA ARG A 17 -7.84 0.33 8.73
C ARG A 17 -7.16 1.64 8.30
N ALA A 18 -5.85 1.63 8.06
CA ALA A 18 -5.14 2.82 7.57
C ALA A 18 -5.68 3.25 6.19
N VAL A 19 -5.92 2.28 5.30
CA VAL A 19 -6.56 2.53 3.99
C VAL A 19 -7.97 3.11 4.15
N GLU A 20 -8.77 2.59 5.08
CA GLU A 20 -10.12 3.13 5.35
C GLU A 20 -10.11 4.56 5.90
N LEU A 21 -9.18 4.88 6.80
CA LEU A 21 -9.09 6.19 7.44
C LEU A 21 -8.61 7.29 6.49
N ALA A 22 -7.72 6.95 5.56
CA ALA A 22 -7.18 7.90 4.59
C ALA A 22 -7.11 7.27 3.19
N PRO A 23 -8.25 7.14 2.48
CA PRO A 23 -8.30 6.47 1.19
C PRO A 23 -7.45 7.13 0.11
N GLU A 24 -7.22 8.44 0.19
CA GLU A 24 -6.40 9.22 -0.75
C GLU A 24 -4.91 9.24 -0.40
N PHE A 25 -4.52 8.66 0.75
CA PHE A 25 -3.13 8.58 1.16
C PHE A 25 -2.49 7.30 0.59
N LEU A 26 -1.87 7.44 -0.58
CA LEU A 26 -1.38 6.33 -1.40
C LEU A 26 -0.38 5.43 -0.67
N GLN A 27 0.39 6.00 0.27
CA GLN A 27 1.39 5.27 1.03
C GLN A 27 0.79 4.11 1.85
N ASN A 28 -0.45 4.24 2.35
CA ASN A 28 -1.09 3.16 3.12
C ASN A 28 -1.25 1.89 2.29
N TYR A 29 -1.63 2.01 1.01
CA TYR A 29 -1.75 0.87 0.12
C TYR A 29 -0.39 0.26 -0.22
N VAL A 30 0.62 1.09 -0.45
CA VAL A 30 1.98 0.64 -0.78
C VAL A 30 2.60 -0.10 0.40
N GLU A 31 2.48 0.43 1.61
CA GLU A 31 2.97 -0.23 2.81
C GLU A 31 2.22 -1.52 3.10
N TYR A 32 0.89 -1.53 2.88
CA TYR A 32 0.11 -2.75 3.03
C TYR A 32 0.57 -3.84 2.06
N ALA A 33 0.76 -3.48 0.79
CA ALA A 33 1.26 -4.38 -0.23
C ALA A 33 2.66 -4.91 0.15
N GLU A 34 3.61 -4.01 0.39
CA GLU A 34 5.02 -4.35 0.57
C GLU A 34 5.31 -5.09 1.89
N HIS A 35 4.69 -4.66 2.99
CA HIS A 35 5.06 -5.13 4.33
C HIS A 35 4.16 -6.24 4.87
N TRP A 36 2.95 -6.37 4.34
CA TRP A 36 2.04 -7.46 4.70
C TRP A 36 1.78 -8.41 3.55
N ALA A 37 1.16 -7.96 2.45
CA ALA A 37 0.67 -8.87 1.40
C ALA A 37 1.80 -9.69 0.78
N LYS A 38 2.91 -9.04 0.42
CA LYS A 38 4.12 -9.70 -0.09
C LYS A 38 4.66 -10.75 0.90
N ARG A 39 4.67 -10.44 2.19
CA ARG A 39 5.21 -11.31 3.24
C ARG A 39 4.27 -12.47 3.59
N ALA A 40 2.97 -12.27 3.40
CA ALA A 40 1.93 -13.28 3.55
C ALA A 40 1.86 -14.23 2.35
N GLY A 41 2.51 -13.91 1.22
CA GLY A 41 2.39 -14.67 -0.03
C GLY A 41 1.07 -14.39 -0.77
N GLU A 42 0.37 -13.32 -0.40
CA GLU A 42 -0.91 -12.91 -0.98
C GLU A 42 -0.65 -12.09 -2.25
N GLU A 43 -0.23 -12.78 -3.32
CA GLU A 43 0.20 -12.16 -4.58
C GLU A 43 -0.91 -11.36 -5.27
N GLU A 44 -2.14 -11.88 -5.27
CA GLU A 44 -3.29 -11.19 -5.85
C GLU A 44 -3.56 -9.86 -5.13
N LEU A 45 -3.60 -9.88 -3.79
CA LEU A 45 -3.79 -8.68 -2.97
C LEU A 45 -2.63 -7.69 -3.16
N PHE A 46 -1.40 -8.18 -3.19
CA PHE A 46 -0.22 -7.35 -3.46
C PHE A 46 -0.40 -6.56 -4.76
N CYS A 47 -0.78 -7.23 -5.84
CA CYS A 47 -0.97 -6.60 -7.14
C CYS A 47 -2.25 -5.74 -7.23
N GLU A 48 -3.31 -6.11 -6.52
CA GLU A 48 -4.53 -5.29 -6.42
C GLU A 48 -4.23 -3.94 -5.77
N LEU A 49 -3.55 -3.93 -4.62
CA LEU A 49 -3.21 -2.71 -3.88
C LEU A 49 -2.34 -1.77 -4.74
N LEU A 50 -1.34 -2.32 -5.45
CA LEU A 50 -0.48 -1.53 -6.33
C LEU A 50 -1.22 -0.97 -7.54
N ARG A 51 -2.08 -1.76 -8.19
CA ARG A 51 -2.94 -1.27 -9.28
C ARG A 51 -3.86 -0.15 -8.80
N LYS A 52 -4.40 -0.27 -7.59
CA LYS A 52 -5.25 0.77 -6.98
C LYS A 52 -4.48 2.08 -6.81
N VAL A 53 -3.24 2.04 -6.30
CA VAL A 53 -2.37 3.23 -6.20
C VAL A 53 -2.14 3.86 -7.57
N LEU A 54 -1.78 3.06 -8.58
CA LEU A 54 -1.53 3.56 -9.94
C LEU A 54 -2.78 4.16 -10.58
N ALA A 55 -3.96 3.59 -10.33
CA ALA A 55 -5.23 4.12 -10.80
C ALA A 55 -5.59 5.45 -10.11
N MET A 56 -5.49 5.51 -8.79
CA MET A 56 -5.81 6.71 -8.01
C MET A 56 -4.87 7.87 -8.32
N ALA A 57 -3.59 7.59 -8.56
CA ALA A 57 -2.60 8.60 -8.92
C ALA A 57 -2.83 9.26 -10.30
N GLN A 58 -3.78 8.77 -11.10
CA GLN A 58 -4.20 9.46 -12.32
C GLN A 58 -5.03 10.71 -12.02
N ASP A 59 -5.61 10.81 -10.82
CA ASP A 59 -6.30 12.01 -10.35
C ASP A 59 -5.30 13.02 -9.75
N PRO A 60 -5.14 14.22 -10.34
CA PRO A 60 -4.27 15.27 -9.80
C PRO A 60 -4.67 15.73 -8.39
N ALA A 61 -5.95 15.61 -8.01
CA ALA A 61 -6.41 15.96 -6.66
C ALA A 61 -5.82 15.02 -5.61
N VAL A 62 -5.76 13.71 -5.91
CA VAL A 62 -5.12 12.71 -5.04
C VAL A 62 -3.64 13.04 -4.86
N LEU A 63 -2.91 13.30 -5.94
CA LEU A 63 -1.49 13.66 -5.83
C LEU A 63 -1.29 14.97 -5.04
N SER A 64 -2.19 15.94 -5.17
CA SER A 64 -2.06 17.25 -4.53
C SER A 64 -2.47 17.28 -3.07
N ALA A 65 -3.25 16.31 -2.57
CA ALA A 65 -3.68 16.27 -1.18
C ALA A 65 -2.49 16.05 -0.21
N TRP A 66 -1.52 15.22 -0.60
CA TRP A 66 -0.31 14.90 0.17
C TRP A 66 0.91 14.88 -0.77
N PRO A 67 1.32 16.04 -1.33
CA PRO A 67 2.19 16.10 -2.50
C PRO A 67 3.44 15.24 -2.38
N PHE A 68 4.22 15.46 -1.34
CA PHE A 68 5.46 14.72 -1.15
C PHE A 68 5.22 13.20 -1.02
N TYR A 69 4.32 12.80 -0.15
CA TYR A 69 4.10 11.39 0.19
C TYR A 69 3.41 10.63 -0.95
N ASN A 70 2.42 11.22 -1.60
CA ASN A 70 1.71 10.57 -2.70
C ASN A 70 2.59 10.43 -3.95
N HIS A 71 3.46 11.41 -4.22
CA HIS A 71 4.48 11.25 -5.26
C HIS A 71 5.50 10.15 -4.90
N LEU A 72 5.98 10.10 -3.66
CA LEU A 72 6.92 9.05 -3.22
C LEU A 72 6.28 7.65 -3.30
N ALA A 73 5.04 7.52 -2.82
CA ALA A 73 4.26 6.28 -2.87
C ALA A 73 4.00 5.84 -4.32
N LEU A 74 3.70 6.76 -5.24
CA LEU A 74 3.55 6.46 -6.66
C LEU A 74 4.83 5.87 -7.26
N GLU A 75 6.00 6.48 -7.00
CA GLU A 75 7.27 5.97 -7.52
C GLU A 75 7.61 4.58 -6.94
N ARG A 76 7.30 4.37 -5.66
CA ARG A 76 7.45 3.05 -5.04
C ARG A 76 6.49 2.02 -5.66
N ALA A 77 5.23 2.38 -5.87
CA ALA A 77 4.24 1.51 -6.49
C ALA A 77 4.63 1.11 -7.92
N LYS A 78 5.10 2.06 -8.75
CA LYS A 78 5.64 1.77 -10.10
C LYS A 78 6.79 0.78 -10.06
N THR A 79 7.66 0.87 -9.05
CA THR A 79 8.80 -0.05 -8.90
C THR A 79 8.33 -1.45 -8.53
N LEU A 80 7.43 -1.56 -7.54
CA LEU A 80 6.91 -2.83 -7.05
C LEU A 80 6.01 -3.54 -8.07
N ALA A 81 5.19 -2.78 -8.81
CA ALA A 81 4.22 -3.31 -9.78
C ALA A 81 4.89 -4.01 -10.98
N ARG A 82 6.19 -3.82 -11.22
CA ARG A 82 6.95 -4.59 -12.22
C ARG A 82 6.99 -6.09 -11.91
N GLY A 83 6.73 -6.47 -10.66
CA GLY A 83 6.61 -7.87 -10.24
C GLY A 83 5.20 -8.43 -10.36
N CYS A 84 4.23 -7.66 -10.85
CA CYS A 84 2.88 -8.13 -11.11
C CYS A 84 2.73 -8.60 -12.56
N PRO A 85 1.87 -9.60 -12.81
CA PRO A 85 1.54 -10.06 -14.16
C PRO A 85 0.78 -9.02 -14.98
#